data_AF-A0A2I2ZEN5-F1
#
_entry.id   AF-A0A2I2ZEN5-F1
#
_cell.length_a   1.000
_cell.length_b   1.000
_cell.length_c   1.000
_cell.angle_alpha   90.00
_cell.angle_beta   90.00
_cell.angle_gamma   90.00
#
_symmetry.space_group_name_H-M   'P 1'
#
loop_
_entity.id
_entity.type
_entity.pdbx_description
1 polymer ?
#
loop_
_entity_poly.entity_id
_entity_poly.type
_entity_poly.pdbx_seq_one_letter_code
_entity_poly.pdbx_strand_id
1 'polypeptide(L)'
;MGKCRGLRTARKLRSHRRDQKWHDKQYKKAHLGTALKANPFGGASHAKGIVLEKVGVEAKQPNSAIRKCVRVQLIKNGKKITERPRPSCFWLYLGTFRQSFTDILYFTCSL
;
A
#
# COMPACT_ATOMS: atom_id res chain seq x y z
N MET A 1 29.44 -21.93 14.24
CA MET A 1 30.49 -22.13 13.21
C MET A 1 30.72 -20.83 12.45
N GLY A 2 31.98 -20.46 12.17
CA GLY A 2 32.33 -19.23 11.45
C GLY A 2 32.38 -19.39 9.93
N LYS A 3 32.65 -18.29 9.22
CA LYS A 3 32.88 -18.29 7.75
C LYS A 3 34.20 -18.99 7.42
N CYS A 4 34.27 -19.66 6.26
CA CYS A 4 35.50 -20.23 5.74
C CYS A 4 36.54 -19.13 5.46
N ARG A 5 37.82 -19.36 5.81
CA ARG A 5 38.92 -18.38 5.68
C ARG A 5 40.01 -18.76 4.66
N GLY A 6 39.83 -19.88 3.93
CA GLY A 6 40.82 -20.36 2.96
C GLY A 6 40.88 -19.50 1.69
N LEU A 7 42.07 -19.38 1.10
CA LEU A 7 42.34 -18.55 -0.10
C LEU A 7 41.44 -18.90 -1.31
N ARG A 8 41.03 -20.17 -1.46
CA ARG A 8 40.19 -20.66 -2.57
C ARG A 8 38.68 -20.76 -2.25
N THR A 9 38.20 -20.06 -1.21
CA THR A 9 36.80 -20.21 -0.72
C THR A 9 35.81 -19.15 -1.25
N ALA A 10 36.24 -18.28 -2.17
CA ALA A 10 35.45 -17.15 -2.66
C ALA A 10 34.05 -17.54 -3.20
N ARG A 11 33.96 -18.65 -3.96
CA ARG A 11 32.68 -19.14 -4.51
C ARG A 11 31.66 -19.45 -3.41
N LYS A 12 32.08 -20.18 -2.37
CA LYS A 12 31.21 -20.56 -1.25
C LYS A 12 30.73 -19.33 -0.48
N LEU A 13 31.63 -18.36 -0.21
CA LEU A 13 31.28 -17.10 0.46
C LEU A 13 30.24 -16.29 -0.34
N ARG A 14 30.38 -16.24 -1.67
CA ARG A 14 29.44 -15.54 -2.56
C ARG A 14 28.07 -16.21 -2.58
N SER A 15 28.00 -17.53 -2.76
CA SER A 15 26.73 -18.26 -2.74
C SER A 15 26.04 -18.13 -1.39
N HIS A 16 26.79 -18.36 -0.30
CA HIS A 16 26.24 -18.22 1.05
C HIS A 16 25.68 -16.81 1.32
N ARG A 17 26.38 -15.75 0.89
CA ARG A 17 25.86 -14.38 1.01
C ARG A 17 24.58 -14.19 0.20
N ARG A 18 24.49 -14.76 -1.01
CA ARG A 18 23.30 -14.67 -1.86
C ARG A 18 22.09 -15.31 -1.17
N ASP A 19 22.28 -16.50 -0.61
CA ASP A 19 21.23 -17.23 0.10
C ASP A 19 20.79 -16.45 1.34
N GLN A 20 21.74 -15.93 2.11
CA GLN A 20 21.45 -15.10 3.29
C GLN A 20 20.72 -13.80 2.94
N LYS A 21 20.98 -13.22 1.76
CA LYS A 21 20.30 -12.00 1.30
C LYS A 21 18.80 -12.21 1.14
N TRP A 22 18.35 -13.42 0.82
CA TRP A 22 16.92 -13.73 0.71
C TRP A 22 16.19 -13.79 2.06
N HIS A 23 16.91 -13.92 3.18
CA HIS A 23 16.34 -13.81 4.52
C HIS A 23 16.10 -12.35 4.95
N ASP A 24 16.72 -11.39 4.28
CA ASP A 24 16.43 -9.97 4.50
C ASP A 24 15.05 -9.61 3.89
N LYS A 25 14.16 -9.11 4.76
CA LYS A 25 12.78 -8.73 4.40
C LYS A 25 12.76 -7.64 3.32
N GLN A 26 13.65 -6.66 3.38
CA GLN A 26 13.67 -5.56 2.41
C GLN A 26 14.12 -6.05 1.04
N TYR A 27 15.19 -6.85 1.00
CA TYR A 27 15.68 -7.46 -0.22
C TYR A 27 14.63 -8.37 -0.86
N LYS A 28 13.99 -9.22 -0.06
CA LYS A 28 12.93 -10.13 -0.48
C LYS A 28 11.73 -9.37 -1.07
N LYS A 29 11.30 -8.27 -0.44
CA LYS A 29 10.20 -7.43 -0.92
C LYS A 29 10.50 -6.80 -2.29
N ALA A 30 11.73 -6.33 -2.50
CA ALA A 30 12.13 -5.70 -3.75
C ALA A 30 12.30 -6.71 -4.91
N HIS A 31 12.83 -7.91 -4.64
CA HIS A 31 13.26 -8.85 -5.69
C HIS A 31 12.24 -9.97 -6.00
N LEU A 32 11.24 -10.23 -5.15
CA LEU A 32 10.21 -11.25 -5.44
C LEU A 32 9.11 -10.77 -6.39
N GLY A 33 8.97 -9.46 -6.65
CA GLY A 33 7.90 -8.89 -7.49
C GLY A 33 6.48 -9.05 -6.95
N THR A 34 6.26 -9.88 -5.93
CA THR A 34 4.96 -10.07 -5.25
C THR A 34 4.42 -8.77 -4.67
N ALA A 35 5.29 -7.91 -4.15
CA ALA A 35 4.91 -6.59 -3.65
C ALA A 35 4.31 -5.71 -4.75
N LEU A 36 4.84 -5.74 -5.98
CA LEU A 36 4.32 -4.97 -7.10
C LEU A 36 2.98 -5.52 -7.61
N LYS A 37 2.85 -6.85 -7.69
CA LYS A 37 1.61 -7.52 -8.11
C LYS A 37 0.46 -7.31 -7.12
N ALA A 38 0.76 -7.42 -5.83
CA ALA A 38 -0.22 -7.27 -4.76
C ALA A 38 -0.61 -5.81 -4.52
N ASN A 39 0.32 -4.87 -4.69
CA ASN A 39 0.06 -3.44 -4.45
C ASN A 39 -1.08 -2.94 -5.37
N PRO A 40 -2.17 -2.38 -4.83
CA PRO A 40 -3.25 -1.82 -5.64
C PRO A 40 -2.79 -0.67 -6.55
N PHE A 41 -1.73 0.05 -6.16
CA PHE A 41 -1.16 1.15 -6.94
C PHE A 41 -0.16 0.70 -8.02
N GLY A 42 0.28 -0.56 -8.01
CA GLY A 42 1.21 -1.09 -9.02
C GLY A 42 2.60 -0.42 -9.01
N GLY A 43 3.02 0.18 -7.89
CA GLY A 43 4.31 0.87 -7.78
C GLY A 43 4.26 2.39 -8.00
N ALA A 44 3.10 2.95 -8.38
CA ALA A 44 2.91 4.41 -8.44
C ALA A 44 2.69 5.02 -7.06
N SER A 45 3.11 6.29 -6.87
CA SER A 45 2.83 7.07 -5.66
C SER A 45 1.35 7.46 -5.53
N HIS A 46 0.69 7.68 -6.68
CA HIS A 46 -0.67 8.21 -6.77
C HIS A 46 -1.54 7.40 -7.73
N ALA A 47 -2.85 7.43 -7.50
CA ALA A 47 -3.83 6.95 -8.46
C ALA A 47 -5.13 7.74 -8.38
N LYS A 48 -5.86 7.76 -9.50
CA LYS A 48 -7.22 8.29 -9.55
C LYS A 48 -8.23 7.18 -9.30
N GLY A 49 -9.30 7.51 -8.59
CA GLY A 49 -10.38 6.58 -8.32
C GLY A 49 -11.73 7.25 -8.22
N ILE A 50 -12.76 6.42 -8.37
CA ILE A 50 -14.18 6.79 -8.24
C ILE A 50 -14.65 6.37 -6.85
N VAL A 51 -15.35 7.26 -6.16
CA VAL A 51 -15.97 6.98 -4.86
C VAL A 51 -17.20 6.08 -5.03
N LEU A 52 -17.28 5.02 -4.21
CA LEU A 52 -18.43 4.11 -4.17
C LEU A 52 -19.34 4.45 -2.97
N GLU A 53 -18.82 4.32 -1.75
CA GLU A 53 -19.61 4.46 -0.52
C GLU A 53 -18.77 5.04 0.63
N LYS A 54 -19.47 5.67 1.58
CA LYS A 54 -18.89 6.19 2.83
C LYS A 54 -18.94 5.08 3.89
N VAL A 55 -17.81 4.79 4.53
CA VAL A 55 -17.68 3.71 5.53
C VAL A 55 -17.16 4.26 6.84
N GLY A 56 -17.81 3.91 7.95
CA GLY A 56 -17.27 4.11 9.29
C GLY A 56 -16.46 2.89 9.71
N VAL A 57 -15.15 3.06 9.92
CA VAL A 57 -14.30 1.99 10.47
C VAL A 57 -14.11 2.24 11.95
N GLU A 58 -14.50 1.27 12.78
CA GLU A 58 -14.27 1.33 14.22
C GLU A 58 -12.76 1.34 14.52
N ALA A 59 -12.35 2.17 15.48
CA ALA A 59 -10.98 2.15 15.95
C ALA A 59 -10.68 0.81 16.65
N LYS A 60 -9.44 0.33 16.50
CA LYS A 60 -8.97 -0.81 17.30
C LYS A 60 -8.96 -0.39 18.78
N GLN A 61 -9.40 -1.29 19.65
CA GLN A 61 -9.28 -1.17 21.11
C GLN A 61 -7.85 -0.71 21.47
N PRO A 62 -7.64 0.25 22.39
CA PRO A 62 -8.51 0.71 23.49
C PRO A 62 -9.37 1.97 23.22
N ASN A 63 -9.39 2.51 21.99
CA ASN A 63 -10.14 3.75 21.69
C ASN A 63 -11.53 3.46 21.11
N SER A 64 -12.55 4.24 21.48
CA SER A 64 -13.95 4.07 21.06
C SER A 64 -14.42 5.05 19.97
N ALA A 65 -13.54 5.38 19.03
CA ALA A 65 -13.81 6.39 17.99
C ALA A 65 -14.13 5.77 16.62
N ILE A 66 -15.07 6.35 15.88
CA ILE A 66 -15.38 5.97 14.49
C ILE A 66 -14.50 6.78 13.52
N ARG A 67 -13.69 6.10 12.71
CA ARG A 67 -12.88 6.72 11.65
C ARG A 67 -13.69 6.78 10.36
N LYS A 68 -14.02 8.00 9.93
CA LYS A 68 -14.72 8.26 8.67
C LYS A 68 -13.79 7.93 7.48
N CYS A 69 -14.18 6.95 6.69
CA CYS A 69 -13.45 6.45 5.52
C CYS A 69 -14.35 6.44 4.28
N VAL A 70 -13.74 6.30 3.12
CA VAL A 70 -14.42 6.21 1.83
C VAL A 70 -13.89 4.99 1.08
N ARG A 71 -14.77 4.22 0.45
CA ARG A 71 -14.38 3.16 -0.47
C ARG A 71 -14.28 3.70 -1.89
N VAL A 72 -13.17 3.37 -2.54
CA VAL A 72 -12.78 3.92 -3.83
C VAL A 72 -12.44 2.78 -4.77
N GLN A 73 -12.89 2.86 -6.01
CA GLN A 73 -12.44 1.99 -7.08
C GLN A 73 -11.40 2.71 -7.94
N LEU A 74 -10.22 2.10 -8.09
CA LEU A 74 -9.16 2.67 -8.95
C LEU A 74 -9.56 2.54 -10.43
N ILE A 75 -9.48 3.65 -11.19
CA ILE A 75 -9.85 3.66 -12.62
C ILE A 75 -8.92 2.75 -13.43
N LYS A 76 -7.62 2.76 -13.11
CA LYS A 76 -6.59 2.02 -13.87
C LYS A 76 -6.67 0.49 -13.72
N ASN A 77 -7.15 0.00 -12.57
CA ASN A 77 -7.05 -1.43 -12.21
C ASN A 77 -8.39 -2.06 -11.81
N GLY A 78 -9.45 -1.26 -11.61
CA GLY A 78 -10.74 -1.72 -11.08
C GLY A 78 -10.71 -2.23 -9.63
N LYS A 79 -9.54 -2.25 -8.97
CA LYS A 79 -9.35 -2.68 -7.58
C LYS A 79 -10.02 -1.70 -6.61
N LYS A 80 -10.74 -2.23 -5.61
CA LYS A 80 -11.39 -1.45 -4.56
C LYS A 80 -10.45 -1.27 -3.36
N ILE A 81 -10.28 -0.04 -2.89
CA ILE A 81 -9.48 0.34 -1.72
C ILE A 81 -10.32 1.14 -0.74
N THR A 82 -9.96 1.11 0.54
CA THR A 82 -10.57 1.95 1.58
C THR A 82 -9.56 3.01 1.98
N GLU A 83 -9.95 4.28 1.89
CA GLU A 83 -9.10 5.41 2.25
C GLU A 83 -9.73 6.28 3.33
N ARG A 84 -8.89 6.84 4.20
CA ARG A 84 -9.29 7.81 5.21
C ARG A 84 -8.88 9.23 4.78
N PRO A 85 -9.83 10.10 4.37
CA PRO A 85 -9.53 11.49 4.08
C PRO A 85 -9.16 12.27 5.36
N ARG A 86 -8.48 13.41 5.19
CA ARG A 86 -8.25 14.36 6.30
C ARG A 86 -9.58 14.90 6.84
N PRO A 87 -9.68 15.19 8.15
CA PRO A 87 -10.95 15.53 8.82
C PRO A 87 -11.66 16.75 8.21
N SER A 88 -10.92 17.74 7.69
CA SER A 88 -11.47 18.92 7.01
C SER A 88 -12.09 18.61 5.64
N CYS A 89 -11.63 17.55 4.97
CA CYS A 89 -12.02 17.21 3.60
C CYS A 89 -13.29 16.35 3.54
N PHE A 90 -13.65 15.64 4.61
CA PHE A 90 -14.86 14.80 4.62
C PHE A 90 -16.15 15.59 4.41
N TRP A 91 -16.22 16.81 4.95
CA TRP A 91 -17.41 17.66 4.84
C TRP A 91 -17.61 18.23 3.42
N LEU A 92 -16.55 18.36 2.62
CA LEU A 92 -16.66 18.79 1.22
C LEU A 92 -17.41 17.77 0.34
N TYR A 93 -17.38 16.47 0.69
CA TYR A 93 -18.17 15.41 0.03
C TYR A 93 -19.63 15.31 0.47
N LEU A 94 -20.07 16.15 1.41
CA LEU A 94 -21.45 16.18 1.89
C LEU A 94 -22.24 17.36 1.30
N GLY A 95 -21.56 18.37 0.75
CA GLY A 95 -22.18 19.59 0.21
C GLY A 95 -22.60 19.55 -1.26
N THR A 96 -22.19 18.54 -2.04
CA THR A 96 -22.54 18.41 -3.47
C THR A 96 -23.64 17.37 -3.66
N PHE A 97 -24.85 17.66 -3.17
CA PHE A 97 -26.07 17.02 -3.68
C PHE A 97 -26.40 17.64 -5.05
N ARG A 98 -25.53 17.40 -6.03
CA ARG A 98 -25.85 17.58 -7.44
C ARG A 98 -25.38 16.34 -8.15
N GLN A 99 -26.36 15.56 -8.62
CA GLN A 99 -26.18 14.40 -9.48
C GLN A 99 -25.28 14.76 -10.66
N SER A 100 -24.00 14.44 -10.55
CA SER A 100 -23.13 14.22 -11.70
C SER A 100 -22.11 13.19 -11.29
N PHE A 101 -22.33 11.98 -11.79
CA PHE A 101 -21.40 10.87 -11.81
C PHE A 101 -19.95 11.37 -11.98
N THR A 102 -19.04 10.89 -11.13
CA THR A 102 -17.57 11.04 -11.18
C THR A 102 -16.94 12.16 -10.33
N ASP A 103 -17.08 12.06 -9.00
CA ASP A 103 -16.09 12.66 -8.09
C ASP A 103 -14.75 11.92 -8.24
N ILE A 104 -13.92 12.37 -9.20
CA ILE A 104 -12.58 11.83 -9.46
C ILE A 104 -11.65 12.32 -8.35
N LEU A 105 -11.23 11.42 -7.48
CA LEU A 105 -10.30 11.73 -6.40
C LEU A 105 -8.87 11.37 -6.74
N TYR A 106 -7.99 12.35 -6.54
CA TYR A 106 -6.55 12.21 -6.63
C TYR A 106 -6.04 11.74 -5.27
N PHE A 107 -5.64 10.46 -5.20
CA PHE A 107 -5.21 9.87 -3.95
C PHE A 107 -3.71 9.98 -3.72
N THR A 108 -3.33 10.67 -2.65
CA THR A 108 -1.97 10.74 -2.15
C THR A 108 -1.74 9.69 -1.09
N CYS A 109 -1.18 8.55 -1.49
CA CYS A 109 -0.75 7.51 -0.57
C CYS A 109 0.55 7.97 0.11
N SER A 110 0.44 8.75 1.18
CA SER A 110 1.49 8.82 2.18
C SER A 110 1.45 7.49 2.93
N LEU A 111 2.32 6.55 2.51
CA LEU A 111 2.59 5.27 3.16
C LEU A 111 2.92 5.45 4.64
#